data_AF-A0A353TYC1-F1
#
_entry.id   AF-A0A353TYC1-F1
#
_cell.length_a   1.000
_cell.length_b   1.000
_cell.length_c   1.000
_cell.angle_alpha   90.00
_cell.angle_beta   90.00
_cell.angle_gamma   90.00
#
_symmetry.space_group_name_H-M   'P 1'
#
loop_
_entity.id
_entity.type
_entity.pdbx_description
1 polymer ?
#
loop_
_entity_poly.entity_id
_entity_poly.type
_entity_poly.pdbx_seq_one_letter_code
_entity_poly.pdbx_strand_id
1 'polypeptide(L)'
;MLLNNSTPDRSLVISYQPEHEADAEYKVYYAWYDHEIKEMQFEDISEVDKFSILLDARTEEAEKNFQNFALLIFVNRKCPDVIGLAANFNPKFKLKASPIINIDDLIYANVSDKFIHNYSDGSKGQFIITGRMDIARAIPLAYSWELKNYSRHKRMVNESIAVVEVSFEEYLNIYNGPTLPNTIQEWDKRQSIFYDILTGHTEIMQSTKTSYTRGEYYDAEDRLHPLHRYKLTDETHHIVLEDVLDFSTGIISDVVGKAHAFETNSTEHTQGILKTLEHSITETELAVDGQILGTTSKSLVGSDLSADGIIINLWFNCANFWDKWED
;
A
#
# COMPACT_ATOMS: atom_id res chain seq x y z
N MET A 1 6.18 0.26 -29.48
CA MET A 1 6.04 1.66 -29.04
C MET A 1 6.38 1.73 -27.56
N LEU A 2 7.24 2.66 -27.15
CA LEU A 2 7.62 2.86 -25.75
C LEU A 2 6.67 3.88 -25.10
N LEU A 3 6.04 3.48 -24.01
CA LEU A 3 5.27 4.34 -23.13
C LEU A 3 6.15 4.65 -21.93
N ASN A 4 6.41 5.92 -21.63
CA ASN A 4 7.29 6.30 -20.53
C ASN A 4 6.66 7.44 -19.74
N ASN A 5 6.62 7.29 -18.42
CA ASN A 5 6.29 8.35 -17.50
C ASN A 5 7.55 9.06 -17.01
N SER A 6 7.67 10.34 -17.35
CA SER A 6 8.79 11.18 -16.96
C SER A 6 8.49 12.10 -15.77
N THR A 7 7.28 12.07 -15.22
CA THR A 7 6.89 12.93 -14.08
C THR A 7 7.32 12.32 -12.76
N PRO A 8 8.00 13.08 -11.88
CA PRO A 8 8.58 12.53 -10.64
C PRO A 8 7.54 12.31 -9.52
N ASP A 9 6.36 12.93 -9.60
CA ASP A 9 5.39 13.03 -8.50
C ASP A 9 3.97 12.57 -8.86
N ARG A 10 3.77 12.08 -10.08
CA ARG A 10 2.49 11.62 -10.59
C ARG A 10 2.68 10.32 -11.35
N SER A 11 1.79 9.37 -11.10
CA SER A 11 1.64 8.18 -11.95
C SER A 11 0.82 8.54 -13.19
N LEU A 12 0.94 7.72 -14.23
CA LEU A 12 0.28 7.97 -15.50
C LEU A 12 -0.58 6.76 -15.86
N VAL A 13 -1.89 6.97 -16.01
CA VAL A 13 -2.79 5.98 -16.58
C VAL A 13 -2.92 6.24 -18.06
N ILE A 14 -2.54 5.26 -18.88
CA ILE A 14 -2.63 5.31 -20.34
C ILE A 14 -3.73 4.35 -20.79
N SER A 15 -4.80 4.91 -21.33
CA SER A 15 -5.86 4.14 -21.98
C SER A 15 -5.48 3.86 -23.43
N TYR A 16 -5.42 2.58 -23.81
CA TYR A 16 -5.32 2.10 -25.17
C TYR A 16 -6.69 1.65 -25.67
N GLN A 17 -7.07 2.11 -26.86
CA GLN A 17 -8.30 1.70 -27.53
C GLN A 17 -8.00 1.41 -29.00
N PRO A 18 -8.17 0.16 -29.49
CA PRO A 18 -8.07 -0.12 -30.91
C PRO A 18 -9.20 0.59 -31.67
N GLU A 19 -8.88 1.13 -32.85
CA GLU A 19 -9.84 1.69 -33.80
C GLU A 19 -9.89 0.86 -35.10
N HIS A 20 -9.52 -0.40 -35.01
CA HIS A 20 -9.57 -1.38 -36.09
C HIS A 20 -10.37 -2.59 -35.62
N GLU A 21 -11.02 -3.28 -36.55
CA GLU A 21 -11.67 -4.56 -36.25
C GLU A 21 -10.61 -5.60 -35.85
N ALA A 22 -11.00 -6.53 -34.98
CA ALA A 22 -10.13 -7.63 -34.57
C ALA A 22 -9.71 -8.44 -35.81
N ASP A 23 -8.39 -8.59 -36.00
CA ASP A 23 -7.80 -9.41 -37.06
C ASP A 23 -6.89 -10.44 -36.39
N ALA A 24 -7.13 -11.73 -36.66
CA ALA A 24 -6.33 -12.83 -36.10
C ALA A 24 -4.83 -12.72 -36.43
N GLU A 25 -4.52 -11.99 -37.51
CA GLU A 25 -3.16 -11.77 -38.00
C GLU A 25 -2.49 -10.54 -37.40
N TYR A 26 -3.23 -9.66 -36.73
CA TYR A 26 -2.68 -8.48 -36.07
C TYR A 26 -2.75 -8.69 -34.55
N LYS A 27 -1.58 -8.81 -33.94
CA LYS A 27 -1.46 -8.99 -32.50
C LYS A 27 -0.90 -7.75 -31.85
N VAL A 28 -1.48 -7.38 -30.71
CA VAL A 28 -1.01 -6.30 -29.86
C VAL A 28 -0.71 -6.87 -28.50
N TYR A 29 0.53 -6.69 -28.04
CA TYR A 29 0.97 -7.14 -26.73
C TYR A 29 1.30 -5.94 -25.86
N TYR A 30 0.77 -5.94 -24.64
CA TYR A 30 1.27 -5.12 -23.54
C TYR A 30 2.45 -5.84 -22.92
N ALA A 31 3.58 -5.15 -22.76
CA ALA A 31 4.77 -5.74 -22.16
C ALA A 31 5.39 -4.82 -21.12
N TRP A 32 5.77 -5.40 -19.99
CA TRP A 32 6.39 -4.72 -18.85
C TRP A 32 7.56 -5.54 -18.32
N TYR A 33 8.49 -4.89 -17.62
CA TYR A 33 9.56 -5.61 -16.93
C TYR A 33 9.08 -6.01 -15.54
N ASP A 34 9.20 -7.30 -15.22
CA ASP A 34 8.98 -7.79 -13.87
C ASP A 34 10.33 -7.88 -13.14
N HIS A 35 10.49 -7.02 -12.13
CA HIS A 35 11.73 -6.91 -11.37
C HIS A 35 12.00 -8.14 -10.49
N GLU A 36 10.96 -8.81 -9.98
CA GLU A 36 11.12 -9.94 -9.05
C GLU A 36 11.72 -11.15 -9.78
N ILE A 37 11.20 -11.46 -10.97
CA ILE A 37 11.69 -12.56 -11.81
C ILE A 37 12.76 -12.12 -12.83
N LYS A 38 13.00 -10.82 -12.96
CA LYS A 38 14.01 -10.18 -13.84
C LYS A 38 13.80 -10.40 -15.33
N GLU A 39 12.55 -10.51 -15.77
CA GLU A 39 12.18 -10.82 -17.15
C GLU A 39 11.08 -9.88 -17.68
N MET A 40 11.04 -9.71 -19.02
CA MET A 40 9.91 -9.04 -19.67
C MET A 40 8.70 -9.97 -19.71
N GLN A 41 7.57 -9.49 -19.23
CA GLN A 41 6.28 -10.16 -19.31
C GLN A 41 5.45 -9.59 -20.46
N PHE A 42 4.51 -10.39 -20.96
CA PHE A 42 3.69 -10.06 -22.12
C PHE A 42 2.24 -10.50 -21.91
N GLU A 43 1.30 -9.62 -22.23
CA GLU A 43 -0.14 -9.88 -22.23
C GLU A 43 -0.71 -9.62 -23.63
N ASP A 44 -1.41 -10.59 -24.22
CA ASP A 44 -2.11 -10.41 -25.49
C ASP A 44 -3.37 -9.56 -25.26
N ILE A 45 -3.36 -8.33 -25.78
CA ILE A 45 -4.45 -7.36 -25.68
C ILE A 45 -5.09 -7.08 -27.04
N SER A 46 -5.03 -8.04 -27.96
CA SER A 46 -5.49 -7.83 -29.35
C SER A 46 -7.01 -7.73 -29.48
N GLU A 47 -7.75 -8.39 -28.57
CA GLU A 47 -9.22 -8.52 -28.64
C GLU A 47 -9.94 -7.67 -27.59
N VAL A 48 -9.23 -6.76 -26.92
CA VAL A 48 -9.83 -5.87 -25.91
C VAL A 48 -10.42 -4.62 -26.57
N ASP A 49 -11.63 -4.22 -26.17
CA ASP A 49 -12.23 -2.96 -26.62
C ASP A 49 -11.48 -1.74 -26.07
N LYS A 50 -10.89 -1.89 -24.88
CA LYS A 50 -10.08 -0.89 -24.21
C LYS A 50 -9.18 -1.56 -23.17
N PHE A 51 -7.99 -1.00 -22.96
CA PHE A 51 -7.01 -1.47 -21.99
C PHE A 51 -6.41 -0.28 -21.25
N SER A 52 -6.13 -0.41 -19.95
CA SER A 52 -5.53 0.67 -19.16
C SER A 52 -4.21 0.23 -18.58
N ILE A 53 -3.18 1.04 -18.82
CA ILE A 53 -1.80 0.78 -18.40
C ILE A 53 -1.48 1.80 -17.31
N LEU A 54 -0.97 1.32 -16.17
CA LEU A 54 -0.44 2.17 -15.12
C LEU A 54 1.08 2.24 -15.26
N LEU A 55 1.62 3.46 -15.35
CA LEU A 55 3.05 3.72 -15.24
C LEU A 55 3.32 4.49 -13.95
N ASP A 56 4.26 4.02 -13.15
CA ASP A 56 4.64 4.70 -11.92
C ASP A 56 5.27 6.06 -12.18
N ALA A 57 5.20 6.95 -11.18
CA ALA A 57 6.00 8.16 -11.17
C ALA A 57 7.50 7.81 -11.34
N ARG A 58 8.27 8.71 -11.94
CA ARG A 58 9.71 8.56 -12.15
C ARG A 58 10.48 8.80 -10.85
N THR A 59 10.30 7.92 -9.88
CA THR A 59 11.10 7.83 -8.66
C THR A 59 12.37 7.03 -8.92
N GLU A 60 13.42 7.19 -8.09
CA GLU A 60 14.66 6.43 -8.25
C GLU A 60 14.43 4.90 -8.24
N GLU A 61 13.55 4.44 -7.37
CA GLU A 61 13.14 3.03 -7.31
C GLU A 61 12.42 2.59 -8.58
N ALA A 62 11.41 3.37 -9.04
CA ALA A 62 10.65 3.01 -10.23
C ALA A 62 11.54 2.97 -11.49
N GLU A 63 12.56 3.84 -11.57
CA GLU A 63 13.55 3.78 -12.65
C GLU A 63 14.43 2.53 -12.55
N LYS A 64 14.95 2.21 -11.36
CA LYS A 64 15.77 1.01 -11.12
C LYS A 64 15.00 -0.28 -11.40
N ASN A 65 13.70 -0.28 -11.10
CA ASN A 65 12.81 -1.43 -11.24
C ASN A 65 12.06 -1.41 -12.57
N PHE A 66 12.31 -0.42 -13.44
CA PHE A 66 11.69 -0.31 -14.76
C PHE A 66 10.14 -0.24 -14.73
N GLN A 67 9.57 0.35 -13.68
CA GLN A 67 8.12 0.47 -13.42
C GLN A 67 7.49 1.72 -14.05
N ASN A 68 8.30 2.70 -14.44
CA ASN A 68 7.85 3.96 -15.04
C ASN A 68 7.71 3.89 -16.57
N PHE A 69 7.94 2.75 -17.20
CA PHE A 69 7.70 2.56 -18.63
C PHE A 69 7.11 1.19 -18.95
N ALA A 70 6.50 1.09 -20.13
CA ALA A 70 6.03 -0.16 -20.70
C ALA A 70 6.13 -0.12 -22.23
N LEU A 71 5.92 -1.26 -22.86
CA LEU A 71 5.90 -1.41 -24.31
C LEU A 71 4.50 -1.82 -24.78
N LEU A 72 4.05 -1.20 -25.85
CA LEU A 72 3.01 -1.74 -26.71
C LEU A 72 3.67 -2.28 -27.97
N ILE A 73 3.59 -3.60 -28.17
CA ILE A 73 4.23 -4.31 -29.27
C ILE A 73 3.13 -4.69 -30.27
N PHE A 74 3.26 -4.19 -31.49
CA PHE A 74 2.33 -4.47 -32.57
C PHE A 74 2.99 -5.44 -33.55
N VAL A 75 2.35 -6.59 -33.77
CA VAL A 75 2.88 -7.70 -34.56
C VAL A 75 1.93 -7.98 -35.71
N ASN A 76 2.47 -7.99 -36.94
CA ASN A 76 1.77 -8.48 -38.11
C ASN A 76 2.25 -9.91 -38.43
N ARG A 77 1.34 -10.88 -38.32
CA ARG A 77 1.61 -12.30 -38.63
C ARG A 77 1.49 -12.63 -40.12
N LYS A 78 0.89 -11.76 -40.95
CA LYS A 78 0.95 -11.90 -42.42
C LYS A 78 2.41 -11.69 -42.84
N CYS A 79 3.11 -12.80 -43.14
CA CYS A 79 4.52 -12.86 -43.53
C CYS A 79 4.99 -11.66 -44.39
N PRO A 80 6.18 -11.08 -44.11
CA PRO A 80 6.79 -10.06 -44.98
C PRO A 80 7.24 -10.58 -46.36
N ASP A 81 7.31 -11.90 -46.58
CA ASP A 81 7.89 -12.50 -47.79
C ASP A 81 6.93 -12.72 -48.97
N VAL A 82 5.60 -12.68 -48.80
CA VAL A 82 4.65 -13.14 -49.84
C VAL A 82 3.70 -12.05 -50.35
N ILE A 83 3.55 -10.94 -49.63
CA ILE A 83 2.67 -9.84 -50.05
C ILE A 83 3.51 -8.57 -50.06
N GLY A 84 3.66 -7.99 -51.25
CA GLY A 84 4.58 -6.87 -51.50
C GLY A 84 4.44 -5.72 -50.50
N LEU A 85 5.49 -4.90 -50.44
CA LEU A 85 5.69 -3.65 -49.67
C LEU A 85 4.48 -2.67 -49.55
N ALA A 86 3.34 -2.98 -50.15
CA ALA A 86 2.08 -2.24 -50.11
C ALA A 86 1.07 -2.74 -49.06
N ALA A 87 1.25 -3.90 -48.41
CA ALA A 87 0.42 -4.32 -47.28
C ALA A 87 0.89 -3.62 -45.99
N ASN A 88 0.75 -2.29 -45.95
CA ASN A 88 1.12 -1.50 -44.79
C ASN A 88 0.25 -1.89 -43.60
N PHE A 89 0.87 -2.50 -42.59
CA PHE A 89 0.27 -2.65 -41.28
C PHE A 89 0.08 -1.25 -40.69
N ASN A 90 -1.17 -0.77 -40.71
CA ASN A 90 -1.56 0.54 -40.20
C ASN A 90 -2.52 0.36 -39.02
N PRO A 91 -2.03 -0.08 -37.84
CA PRO A 91 -2.88 -0.23 -36.67
C PRO A 91 -3.41 1.15 -36.29
N LYS A 92 -4.72 1.34 -36.39
CA LYS A 92 -5.39 2.54 -35.91
C LYS A 92 -5.77 2.32 -34.46
N PHE A 93 -5.37 3.25 -33.59
CA PHE A 93 -5.68 3.20 -32.17
C PHE A 93 -5.70 4.61 -31.58
N LYS A 94 -6.33 4.74 -30.42
CA LYS A 94 -6.29 5.94 -29.57
C LYS A 94 -5.50 5.65 -28.31
N LEU A 95 -4.72 6.64 -27.91
CA LEU A 95 -4.07 6.69 -26.60
C LEU A 95 -4.53 7.93 -25.87
N LYS A 96 -4.93 7.77 -24.61
CA LYS A 96 -5.17 8.88 -23.69
C LYS A 96 -4.32 8.66 -22.46
N ALA A 97 -3.45 9.61 -22.13
CA ALA A 97 -2.65 9.59 -20.92
C ALA A 97 -3.26 10.58 -19.91
N SER A 98 -3.51 10.12 -18.69
CA SER A 98 -4.08 10.93 -17.61
C SER A 98 -3.17 10.84 -16.39
N PRO A 99 -2.59 11.95 -15.91
CA PRO A 99 -1.81 11.94 -14.68
C PRO A 99 -2.76 11.69 -13.50
N ILE A 100 -2.34 10.83 -12.59
CA ILE A 100 -3.06 10.50 -11.36
C ILE A 100 -2.12 10.67 -10.16
N ILE A 101 -2.72 10.66 -8.96
CA ILE A 101 -1.94 10.59 -7.73
C ILE A 101 -1.11 9.30 -7.68
N ASN A 102 0.14 9.38 -7.19
CA ASN A 102 0.98 8.21 -7.02
C ASN A 102 0.84 7.68 -5.59
N ILE A 103 0.03 6.64 -5.41
CA ILE A 103 -0.10 5.95 -4.12
C ILE A 103 0.89 4.78 -4.12
N ASP A 104 1.89 4.81 -3.24
CA ASP A 104 2.87 3.72 -3.09
C ASP A 104 2.46 2.70 -2.03
N ASP A 105 2.14 3.18 -0.82
CA ASP A 105 1.64 2.39 0.29
C ASP A 105 0.94 3.33 1.28
N LEU A 106 0.16 2.76 2.20
CA LEU A 106 -0.40 3.53 3.31
C LEU A 106 0.72 3.84 4.30
N ILE A 107 0.68 5.06 4.83
CA ILE A 107 1.42 5.42 6.03
C ILE A 107 0.50 5.31 7.24
N TYR A 108 -0.68 5.93 7.15
CA TYR A 108 -1.60 6.05 8.26
C TYR A 108 -3.03 6.23 7.73
N ALA A 109 -3.99 5.55 8.36
CA ALA A 109 -5.40 5.89 8.25
C ALA A 109 -6.06 5.90 9.63
N ASN A 110 -6.95 6.85 9.90
CA ASN A 110 -7.83 6.79 11.07
C ASN A 110 -9.25 7.26 10.75
N VAL A 111 -10.17 6.87 11.63
CA VAL A 111 -11.53 7.44 11.71
C VAL A 111 -11.67 8.09 13.07
N SER A 112 -11.13 9.30 13.23
CA SER A 112 -11.03 10.04 14.48
C SER A 112 -10.09 9.41 15.52
N ASP A 113 -9.46 10.26 16.33
CA ASP A 113 -8.65 9.82 17.48
C ASP A 113 -9.50 9.60 18.74
N LYS A 114 -10.82 9.66 18.63
CA LYS A 114 -11.74 9.46 19.77
C LYS A 114 -12.02 7.97 19.99
N PHE A 115 -12.32 7.62 21.25
CA PHE A 115 -12.72 6.27 21.64
C PHE A 115 -14.21 6.02 21.34
N ILE A 116 -14.58 6.09 20.07
CA ILE A 116 -15.96 6.02 19.57
C ILE A 116 -16.31 4.66 18.97
N HIS A 117 -15.33 3.79 18.77
CA HIS A 117 -15.50 2.48 18.15
C HIS A 117 -15.79 1.43 19.22
N ASN A 118 -16.92 0.74 19.11
CA ASN A 118 -17.38 -0.25 20.07
C ASN A 118 -17.05 -1.65 19.57
N TYR A 119 -16.51 -2.49 20.44
CA TYR A 119 -16.11 -3.86 20.12
C TYR A 119 -17.03 -4.89 20.79
N SER A 120 -17.05 -6.11 20.25
CA SER A 120 -17.91 -7.21 20.70
C SER A 120 -17.65 -7.68 22.13
N ASP A 121 -16.50 -7.36 22.71
CA ASP A 121 -16.16 -7.61 24.11
C ASP A 121 -16.68 -6.50 25.06
N GLY A 122 -17.36 -5.48 24.52
CA GLY A 122 -17.85 -4.31 25.25
C GLY A 122 -16.83 -3.19 25.42
N SER A 123 -15.59 -3.37 24.94
CA SER A 123 -14.57 -2.33 24.97
C SER A 123 -14.84 -1.22 23.96
N LYS A 124 -14.27 -0.04 24.21
CA LYS A 124 -14.22 1.08 23.26
C LYS A 124 -12.77 1.36 22.88
N GLY A 125 -12.53 1.74 21.62
CA GLY A 125 -11.19 2.03 21.11
C GLY A 125 -11.18 3.06 19.99
N GLN A 126 -9.98 3.34 19.50
CA GLN A 126 -9.72 4.06 18.26
C GLN A 126 -9.77 3.09 17.07
N PHE A 127 -9.93 3.60 15.86
CA PHE A 127 -9.72 2.86 14.61
C PHE A 127 -8.54 3.48 13.89
N ILE A 128 -7.41 2.76 13.86
CA ILE A 128 -6.15 3.24 13.30
C ILE A 128 -5.52 2.12 12.49
N ILE A 129 -5.27 2.36 11.21
CA ILE A 129 -4.47 1.49 10.36
C ILE A 129 -3.07 2.09 10.28
N THR A 130 -2.09 1.41 10.87
CA THR A 130 -0.68 1.80 10.75
C THR A 130 -0.06 1.11 9.54
N GLY A 131 0.28 1.88 8.53
CA GLY A 131 1.00 1.39 7.37
C GLY A 131 2.51 1.42 7.60
N ARG A 132 3.28 1.86 6.60
CA ARG A 132 4.72 2.02 6.68
C ARG A 132 5.06 3.39 7.25
N MET A 133 5.24 3.46 8.56
CA MET A 133 5.64 4.68 9.27
C MET A 133 7.11 4.64 9.65
N ASP A 134 7.85 5.75 9.48
CA ASP A 134 9.21 5.88 10.02
C ASP A 134 9.14 6.16 11.54
N ILE A 135 8.82 5.10 12.30
CA ILE A 135 8.71 5.16 13.78
C ILE A 135 10.02 5.62 14.42
N ALA A 136 11.16 5.47 13.73
CA ALA A 136 12.47 5.89 14.20
C ALA A 136 12.48 7.38 14.59
N ARG A 137 11.75 8.23 13.86
CA ARG A 137 11.70 9.67 14.13
C ARG A 137 10.77 10.06 15.27
N ALA A 138 9.87 9.17 15.68
CA ALA A 138 8.88 9.45 16.73
C ALA A 138 9.38 9.12 18.14
N ILE A 139 10.41 8.28 18.28
CA ILE A 139 10.81 7.71 19.58
C ILE A 139 12.14 8.33 20.04
N PRO A 140 12.16 9.12 21.13
CA PRO A 140 13.40 9.68 21.69
C PRO A 140 14.13 8.68 22.60
N LEU A 141 14.19 7.40 22.23
CA LEU A 141 14.84 6.33 22.99
C LEU A 141 16.03 5.77 22.21
N ALA A 142 16.91 5.04 22.89
CA ALA A 142 17.90 4.22 22.20
C ALA A 142 17.18 3.00 21.61
N TYR A 143 17.05 2.95 20.29
CA TYR A 143 16.42 1.83 19.60
C TYR A 143 17.21 1.45 18.35
N SER A 144 16.95 0.25 17.85
CA SER A 144 17.25 -0.16 16.48
C SER A 144 15.94 -0.47 15.77
N TRP A 145 15.77 0.08 14.56
CA TRP A 145 14.61 -0.17 13.71
C TRP A 145 15.07 -0.67 12.35
N GLU A 146 14.37 -1.67 11.81
CA GLU A 146 14.67 -2.24 10.51
C GLU A 146 13.37 -2.51 9.74
N LEU A 147 13.33 -2.12 8.47
CA LEU A 147 12.32 -2.53 7.49
C LEU A 147 12.91 -3.65 6.63
N LYS A 148 12.18 -4.76 6.50
CA LYS A 148 12.59 -5.96 5.75
C LYS A 148 11.49 -6.39 4.78
N ASN A 149 11.91 -7.14 3.77
CA ASN A 149 11.01 -7.84 2.84
C ASN A 149 9.91 -6.95 2.24
N TYR A 150 10.22 -5.67 2.01
CA TYR A 150 9.28 -4.76 1.35
C TYR A 150 9.09 -5.19 -0.10
N SER A 151 7.86 -5.53 -0.46
CA SER A 151 7.42 -5.73 -1.84
C SER A 151 6.18 -4.89 -2.07
N ARG A 152 6.10 -4.32 -3.28
CA ARG A 152 4.99 -3.51 -3.75
C ARG A 152 4.68 -3.89 -5.20
N HIS A 153 3.42 -4.16 -5.46
CA HIS A 153 2.89 -4.40 -6.79
C HIS A 153 1.75 -3.43 -7.08
N LYS A 154 1.76 -2.82 -8.27
CA LYS A 154 0.71 -1.91 -8.72
C LYS A 154 0.22 -2.31 -10.10
N ARG A 155 -1.10 -2.22 -10.30
CA ARG A 155 -1.73 -2.50 -11.59
C ARG A 155 -3.09 -1.84 -11.69
N MET A 156 -3.60 -1.73 -12.91
CA MET A 156 -5.01 -1.45 -13.15
C MET A 156 -5.80 -2.76 -13.04
N VAL A 157 -6.92 -2.75 -12.32
CA VAL A 157 -7.89 -3.86 -12.30
C VAL A 157 -8.91 -3.70 -13.42
N ASN A 158 -9.25 -2.44 -13.74
CA ASN A 158 -10.11 -2.07 -14.85
C ASN A 158 -9.74 -0.65 -15.35
N GLU A 159 -10.64 0.04 -16.03
CA GLU A 159 -10.35 1.35 -16.63
C GLU A 159 -10.16 2.50 -15.63
N SER A 160 -10.68 2.38 -14.41
CA SER A 160 -10.62 3.44 -13.39
C SER A 160 -9.98 2.99 -12.09
N ILE A 161 -9.97 1.70 -11.78
CA ILE A 161 -9.49 1.19 -10.49
C ILE A 161 -8.02 0.78 -10.61
N ALA A 162 -7.16 1.52 -9.90
CA ALA A 162 -5.80 1.11 -9.61
C ALA A 162 -5.80 0.30 -8.30
N VAL A 163 -4.99 -0.76 -8.25
CA VAL A 163 -4.73 -1.51 -7.03
C VAL A 163 -3.24 -1.45 -6.68
N VAL A 164 -2.98 -1.31 -5.39
CA VAL A 164 -1.64 -1.34 -4.81
C VAL A 164 -1.61 -2.42 -3.74
N GLU A 165 -0.79 -3.44 -3.96
CA GLU A 165 -0.59 -4.56 -3.04
C GLU A 165 0.80 -4.42 -2.42
N VAL A 166 0.87 -4.44 -1.10
CA VAL A 166 2.10 -4.16 -0.35
C VAL A 166 2.28 -5.21 0.73
N SER A 167 3.49 -5.70 0.91
CA SER A 167 3.87 -6.49 2.08
C SER A 167 5.22 -6.07 2.60
N PHE A 168 5.38 -6.04 3.93
CA PHE A 168 6.65 -5.73 4.55
C PHE A 168 6.70 -6.19 6.00
N GLU A 169 7.93 -6.32 6.51
CA GLU A 169 8.21 -6.65 7.90
C GLU A 169 8.90 -5.46 8.57
N GLU A 170 8.44 -5.09 9.77
CA GLU A 170 9.10 -4.08 10.61
C GLU A 170 9.63 -4.75 11.88
N TYR A 171 10.85 -4.41 12.26
CA TYR A 171 11.47 -4.82 13.51
C TYR A 171 11.83 -3.58 14.32
N LEU A 172 11.42 -3.55 15.58
CA LEU A 172 11.80 -2.51 16.54
C LEU A 172 12.35 -3.15 17.80
N ASN A 173 13.52 -2.69 18.24
CA ASN A 173 14.14 -3.12 19.48
C ASN A 173 14.56 -1.88 20.28
N ILE A 174 13.90 -1.68 21.41
CA ILE A 174 14.12 -0.54 22.31
C ILE A 174 14.97 -1.01 23.47
N TYR A 175 16.12 -0.33 23.66
CA TYR A 175 16.99 -0.54 24.79
C TYR A 175 16.45 0.17 26.03
N ASN A 176 16.20 -0.60 27.09
CA ASN A 176 15.61 -0.09 28.33
C ASN A 176 16.64 0.15 29.45
N GLY A 177 17.92 -0.14 29.21
CA GLY A 177 18.98 -0.06 30.22
C GLY A 177 19.62 -1.42 30.50
N PRO A 178 20.75 -1.46 31.25
CA PRO A 178 21.61 -2.65 31.34
C PRO A 178 21.01 -3.81 32.13
N THR A 179 20.04 -3.55 33.01
CA THR A 179 19.38 -4.56 33.86
C THR A 179 17.91 -4.74 33.55
N LEU A 180 17.44 -4.16 32.43
CA LEU A 180 16.05 -4.24 32.01
C LEU A 180 15.98 -4.94 30.64
N PRO A 181 15.00 -5.82 30.42
CA PRO A 181 14.84 -6.45 29.12
C PRO A 181 14.55 -5.40 28.07
N ASN A 182 15.18 -5.53 26.91
CA ASN A 182 14.78 -4.75 25.74
C ASN A 182 13.33 -5.05 25.37
N THR A 183 12.63 -4.06 24.83
CA THR A 183 11.30 -4.25 24.24
C THR A 183 11.46 -4.48 22.75
N ILE A 184 11.10 -5.68 22.29
CA ILE A 184 11.20 -6.08 20.89
C ILE A 184 9.79 -6.25 20.33
N GLN A 185 9.51 -5.59 19.22
CA GLN A 185 8.26 -5.72 18.47
C GLN A 185 8.57 -6.02 17.01
N GLU A 186 7.84 -6.99 16.46
CA GLU A 186 7.93 -7.39 15.06
C GLU A 186 6.55 -7.30 14.44
N TRP A 187 6.43 -6.67 13.28
CA TRP A 187 5.19 -6.61 12.52
C TRP A 187 5.38 -7.24 11.14
N ASP A 188 4.50 -8.16 10.77
CA ASP A 188 4.33 -8.65 9.38
C ASP A 188 3.03 -8.06 8.85
N LYS A 189 3.12 -7.17 7.86
CA LYS A 189 1.99 -6.44 7.31
C LYS A 189 1.76 -6.82 5.86
N ARG A 190 0.48 -7.01 5.51
CA ARG A 190 0.01 -7.15 4.13
C ARG A 190 -1.16 -6.22 3.90
N GLN A 191 -1.11 -5.48 2.82
CA GLN A 191 -2.05 -4.42 2.51
C GLN A 191 -2.49 -4.46 1.05
N SER A 192 -3.76 -4.16 0.83
CA SER A 192 -4.35 -3.93 -0.49
C SER A 192 -5.08 -2.59 -0.47
N ILE A 193 -4.74 -1.70 -1.40
CA ILE A 193 -5.39 -0.40 -1.58
C ILE A 193 -6.01 -0.39 -2.98
N PHE A 194 -7.33 -0.31 -3.07
CA PHE A 194 -8.06 -0.08 -4.31
C PHE A 194 -8.47 1.38 -4.37
N TYR A 195 -8.17 2.03 -5.49
CA TYR A 195 -8.45 3.44 -5.70
C TYR A 195 -9.07 3.65 -7.07
N ASP A 196 -10.34 4.06 -7.11
CA ASP A 196 -10.98 4.52 -8.33
C ASP A 196 -10.57 5.96 -8.62
N ILE A 197 -9.78 6.14 -9.68
CA ILE A 197 -9.22 7.44 -10.08
C ILE A 197 -10.27 8.46 -10.55
N LEU A 198 -11.49 8.03 -10.86
CA LEU A 198 -12.57 8.88 -11.34
C LEU A 198 -13.53 9.28 -10.23
N THR A 199 -13.87 8.35 -9.34
CA THR A 199 -14.86 8.60 -8.27
C THR A 199 -14.23 8.89 -6.91
N GLY A 200 -12.95 8.58 -6.73
CA GLY A 200 -12.29 8.63 -5.42
C GLY A 200 -12.72 7.51 -4.49
N HIS A 201 -13.44 6.50 -4.98
CA HIS A 201 -13.75 5.30 -4.19
C HIS A 201 -12.43 4.68 -3.74
N THR A 202 -12.26 4.53 -2.43
CA THR A 202 -11.04 4.02 -1.80
C THR A 202 -11.39 2.88 -0.86
N GLU A 203 -10.83 1.70 -1.12
CA GLU A 203 -10.93 0.53 -0.25
C GLU A 203 -9.53 0.15 0.23
N ILE A 204 -9.34 0.06 1.53
CA ILE A 204 -8.06 -0.32 2.14
C ILE A 204 -8.31 -1.53 3.02
N MET A 205 -7.59 -2.61 2.73
CA MET A 205 -7.55 -3.81 3.55
C MET A 205 -6.14 -3.99 4.08
N GLN A 206 -5.99 -4.27 5.36
CA GLN A 206 -4.70 -4.59 5.95
C GLN A 206 -4.83 -5.75 6.93
N SER A 207 -3.91 -6.71 6.83
CA SER A 207 -3.66 -7.69 7.89
C SER A 207 -2.31 -7.39 8.54
N THR A 208 -2.24 -7.52 9.86
CA THR A 208 -1.03 -7.26 10.63
C THR A 208 -0.85 -8.35 11.67
N LYS A 209 0.30 -9.01 11.65
CA LYS A 209 0.71 -9.92 12.72
C LYS A 209 1.78 -9.25 13.53
N THR A 210 1.56 -9.14 14.83
CA THR A 210 2.49 -8.52 15.76
C THR A 210 3.02 -9.53 16.75
N SER A 211 4.34 -9.55 16.91
CA SER A 211 5.07 -10.35 17.89
C SER A 211 5.65 -9.42 18.95
N TYR A 212 5.31 -9.65 20.22
CA TYR A 212 5.83 -8.89 21.35
C TYR A 212 6.78 -9.74 22.18
N THR A 213 8.01 -9.28 22.28
CA THR A 213 9.12 -10.02 22.89
C THR A 213 9.85 -9.16 23.90
N ARG A 214 10.21 -9.78 25.03
CA ARG A 214 11.20 -9.24 25.97
C ARG A 214 12.56 -9.80 25.63
N GLY A 215 13.53 -8.92 25.43
CA GLY A 215 14.92 -9.31 25.23
C GLY A 215 15.49 -10.02 26.45
N GLU A 216 16.55 -10.79 26.21
CA GLU A 216 17.34 -11.41 27.27
C GLU A 216 17.98 -10.33 28.17
N TYR A 217 18.03 -10.58 29.49
CA TYR A 217 18.70 -9.70 30.43
C TYR A 217 19.17 -10.44 31.68
N TYR A 218 20.10 -9.82 32.41
CA TYR A 218 20.51 -10.22 33.74
C TYR A 218 19.88 -9.28 34.77
N ASP A 219 19.31 -9.83 35.84
CA ASP A 219 18.79 -9.02 36.94
C ASP A 219 19.91 -8.57 37.90
N ALA A 220 19.54 -7.82 38.94
CA ALA A 220 20.49 -7.30 39.93
C ALA A 220 21.19 -8.39 40.76
N GLU A 221 20.71 -9.64 40.69
CA GLU A 221 21.28 -10.81 41.35
C GLU A 221 22.08 -11.70 40.37
N ASP A 222 22.38 -11.17 39.18
CA ASP A 222 23.12 -11.86 38.10
C ASP A 222 22.41 -13.13 37.60
N ARG A 223 21.08 -13.18 37.71
CA ARG A 223 20.28 -14.28 37.17
C ARG A 223 19.91 -13.99 35.72
N LEU A 224 20.17 -14.95 34.84
CA LEU A 224 19.78 -14.89 33.43
C LEU A 224 18.26 -15.07 33.28
N HIS A 225 17.63 -14.10 32.63
CA HIS A 225 16.26 -14.20 32.14
C HIS A 225 16.31 -14.29 30.61
N PRO A 226 15.99 -15.46 30.01
CA PRO A 226 16.12 -15.64 28.58
C PRO A 226 15.10 -14.79 27.82
N LEU A 227 15.38 -14.59 26.53
CA LEU A 227 14.43 -13.97 25.61
C LEU A 227 13.07 -14.68 25.66
N HIS A 228 12.01 -13.90 25.76
CA HIS A 228 10.65 -14.42 25.94
C HIS A 228 9.65 -13.65 25.08
N ARG A 229 9.09 -14.32 24.07
CA ARG A 229 7.91 -13.85 23.35
C ARG A 229 6.67 -14.14 24.19
N TYR A 230 5.99 -13.09 24.62
CA TYR A 230 4.89 -13.19 25.59
C TYR A 230 3.52 -12.94 24.98
N LYS A 231 3.45 -12.31 23.80
CA LYS A 231 2.19 -12.01 23.13
C LYS A 231 2.31 -12.05 21.62
N LEU A 232 1.27 -12.57 20.98
CA LEU A 232 1.00 -12.46 19.56
C LEU A 232 -0.33 -11.73 19.36
N THR A 233 -0.40 -10.88 18.35
CA THR A 233 -1.65 -10.24 17.93
C THR A 233 -1.82 -10.38 16.43
N ASP A 234 -2.97 -10.88 16.00
CA ASP A 234 -3.42 -10.87 14.61
C ASP A 234 -4.54 -9.84 14.45
N GLU A 235 -4.32 -8.83 13.61
CA GLU A 235 -5.27 -7.74 13.36
C GLU A 235 -5.66 -7.69 11.89
N THR A 236 -6.93 -7.41 11.62
CA THR A 236 -7.44 -7.17 10.25
C THR A 236 -8.25 -5.89 10.22
N HIS A 237 -7.88 -4.97 9.35
CA HIS A 237 -8.61 -3.73 9.10
C HIS A 237 -9.19 -3.75 7.68
N HIS A 238 -10.40 -3.21 7.54
CA HIS A 238 -11.03 -2.95 6.26
C HIS A 238 -11.85 -1.67 6.34
N ILE A 239 -11.54 -0.71 5.46
CA ILE A 239 -12.23 0.57 5.37
C ILE A 239 -12.59 0.86 3.91
N VAL A 240 -13.82 1.31 3.68
CA VAL A 240 -14.31 1.74 2.36
C VAL A 240 -14.84 3.16 2.47
N LEU A 241 -14.34 4.01 1.59
CA LEU A 241 -14.64 5.44 1.51
C LEU A 241 -15.05 5.80 0.08
N GLU A 242 -15.98 6.73 -0.05
CA GLU A 242 -16.31 7.36 -1.33
C GLU A 242 -15.68 8.76 -1.42
N ASP A 243 -15.54 9.31 -2.64
CA ASP A 243 -15.20 10.73 -2.86
C ASP A 243 -13.85 11.19 -2.27
N VAL A 244 -12.85 10.30 -2.25
CA VAL A 244 -11.48 10.62 -1.83
C VAL A 244 -10.68 11.15 -3.03
N LEU A 245 -10.84 12.43 -3.38
CA LEU A 245 -10.19 13.01 -4.57
C LEU A 245 -9.18 14.13 -4.26
N ASP A 246 -9.45 14.93 -3.22
CA ASP A 246 -8.75 16.18 -2.94
C ASP A 246 -7.53 16.00 -2.03
N PHE A 247 -6.51 15.30 -2.53
CA PHE A 247 -5.27 15.12 -1.79
C PHE A 247 -4.40 16.38 -1.77
N SER A 248 -3.98 16.76 -0.57
CA SER A 248 -2.85 17.66 -0.38
C SER A 248 -1.54 16.86 -0.44
N THR A 249 -0.49 17.45 -1.02
CA THR A 249 0.83 16.80 -1.10
C THR A 249 1.88 17.69 -0.47
N GLY A 250 2.57 17.19 0.55
CA GLY A 250 3.54 17.98 1.29
C GLY A 250 4.11 17.22 2.48
N ILE A 251 4.93 17.91 3.26
CA ILE A 251 5.44 17.36 4.52
C ILE A 251 4.28 17.35 5.52
N ILE A 252 3.87 16.17 5.98
CA ILE A 252 2.75 16.02 6.93
C ILE A 252 3.24 16.19 8.36
N SER A 253 4.36 15.57 8.71
CA SER A 253 4.98 15.67 10.03
C SER A 253 6.48 15.33 9.96
N ASP A 254 7.21 15.64 11.03
CA ASP A 254 8.63 15.29 11.15
C ASP A 254 8.87 13.77 11.10
N VAL A 255 7.83 12.98 11.42
CA VAL A 255 7.87 11.50 11.47
C VAL A 255 7.54 10.86 10.12
N VAL A 256 6.73 11.51 9.30
CA VAL A 256 6.15 10.93 8.08
C VAL A 256 6.71 11.57 6.81
N GLY A 257 7.33 12.75 6.91
CA GLY A 257 7.83 13.58 5.82
C GLY A 257 6.82 13.78 4.68
N LYS A 258 7.27 13.71 3.41
CA LYS A 258 6.43 14.06 2.25
C LYS A 258 5.45 12.92 1.92
N ALA A 259 4.17 13.23 1.92
CA ALA A 259 3.10 12.27 1.64
C ALA A 259 1.87 12.93 0.99
N HIS A 260 1.00 12.10 0.46
CA HIS A 260 -0.34 12.47 0.01
C HIS A 260 -1.31 12.36 1.18
N ALA A 261 -1.95 13.47 1.55
CA ALA A 261 -2.90 13.52 2.66
C ALA A 261 -4.30 13.90 2.20
N PHE A 262 -5.28 13.12 2.63
CA PHE A 262 -6.69 13.45 2.54
C PHE A 262 -7.26 13.58 3.97
N GLU A 263 -8.05 14.62 4.19
CA GLU A 263 -8.74 14.86 5.46
C GLU A 263 -10.18 15.30 5.18
N THR A 264 -11.15 14.71 5.89
CA THR A 264 -12.52 15.22 5.86
C THR A 264 -12.64 16.49 6.68
N ASN A 265 -13.33 17.49 6.14
CA ASN A 265 -13.46 18.81 6.75
C ASN A 265 -14.55 18.92 7.85
N SER A 266 -15.36 17.87 8.08
CA SER A 266 -16.46 17.89 9.06
C SER A 266 -16.96 16.48 9.40
N THR A 267 -17.69 16.37 10.52
CA THR A 267 -18.38 15.11 10.89
C THR A 267 -19.41 14.71 9.82
N GLU A 268 -20.15 15.66 9.25
CA GLU A 268 -21.15 15.37 8.19
C GLU A 268 -20.49 14.81 6.93
N HIS A 269 -19.36 15.40 6.50
CA HIS A 269 -18.57 14.89 5.39
C HIS A 269 -18.06 13.47 5.68
N THR A 270 -17.49 13.23 6.87
CA THR A 270 -17.06 11.89 7.32
C THR A 270 -18.17 10.86 7.24
N GLN A 271 -19.36 11.18 7.75
CA GLN A 271 -20.53 10.29 7.70
C GLN A 271 -21.02 10.06 6.26
N GLY A 272 -20.89 11.07 5.40
CA GLY A 272 -21.26 10.99 3.99
C GLY A 272 -20.38 10.03 3.19
N ILE A 273 -19.08 10.01 3.46
CA ILE A 273 -18.11 9.22 2.68
C ILE A 273 -17.82 7.83 3.25
N LEU A 274 -17.90 7.64 4.56
CA LEU A 274 -17.58 6.37 5.21
C LEU A 274 -18.66 5.33 4.91
N LYS A 275 -18.30 4.24 4.22
CA LYS A 275 -19.24 3.16 3.85
C LYS A 275 -19.05 1.92 4.69
N THR A 276 -17.81 1.50 4.86
CA THR A 276 -17.47 0.28 5.60
C THR A 276 -16.36 0.58 6.58
N LEU A 277 -16.52 0.02 7.78
CA LEU A 277 -15.49 0.01 8.80
C LEU A 277 -15.53 -1.34 9.51
N GLU A 278 -14.49 -2.13 9.33
CA GLU A 278 -14.35 -3.46 9.91
C GLU A 278 -12.97 -3.57 10.56
N HIS A 279 -12.94 -4.10 11.78
CA HIS A 279 -11.72 -4.37 12.50
C HIS A 279 -11.89 -5.65 13.31
N SER A 280 -10.94 -6.55 13.23
CA SER A 280 -10.85 -7.72 14.11
C SER A 280 -9.47 -7.82 14.72
N ILE A 281 -9.41 -8.20 16.00
CA ILE A 281 -8.18 -8.40 16.76
C ILE A 281 -8.27 -9.75 17.43
N THR A 282 -7.24 -10.57 17.30
CA THR A 282 -7.03 -11.78 18.11
C THR A 282 -5.71 -11.65 18.85
N GLU A 283 -5.76 -11.69 20.18
CA GLU A 283 -4.59 -11.69 21.05
C GLU A 283 -4.37 -13.08 21.63
N THR A 284 -3.14 -13.57 21.50
CA THR A 284 -2.70 -14.84 22.10
C THR A 284 -1.58 -14.57 23.10
N GLU A 285 -1.80 -14.98 24.34
CA GLU A 285 -0.80 -14.90 25.41
C GLU A 285 0.05 -16.16 25.45
N LEU A 286 1.35 -16.00 25.66
CA LEU A 286 2.33 -17.08 25.66
C LEU A 286 3.06 -17.18 26.99
N ALA A 287 3.29 -18.40 27.45
CA ALA A 287 4.17 -18.73 28.56
C ALA A 287 5.65 -18.63 28.14
N VAL A 288 6.55 -18.68 29.13
CA VAL A 288 8.01 -18.58 28.91
C VAL A 288 8.53 -19.68 27.96
N ASP A 289 7.94 -20.87 27.99
CA ASP A 289 8.28 -21.99 27.11
C ASP A 289 7.56 -21.97 25.75
N GLY A 290 6.79 -20.91 25.47
CA GLY A 290 6.02 -20.74 24.24
C GLY A 290 4.65 -21.44 24.24
N GLN A 291 4.22 -22.07 25.34
CA GLN A 291 2.87 -22.62 25.43
C GLN A 291 1.83 -21.49 25.42
N ILE A 292 0.70 -21.72 24.74
CA ILE A 292 -0.42 -20.78 24.72
C ILE A 292 -1.12 -20.81 26.08
N LEU A 293 -1.20 -19.65 26.73
CA LEU A 293 -1.91 -19.45 28.00
C LEU A 293 -3.38 -19.11 27.79
N GLY A 294 -3.69 -18.39 26.72
CA GLY A 294 -5.04 -17.98 26.39
C GLY A 294 -5.09 -17.25 25.06
N THR A 295 -6.28 -17.24 24.47
CA THR A 295 -6.59 -16.48 23.25
C THR A 295 -7.89 -15.72 23.47
N THR A 296 -7.89 -14.45 23.12
CA THR A 296 -9.08 -13.60 23.13
C THR A 296 -9.23 -12.94 21.77
N SER A 297 -10.48 -12.72 21.35
CA SER A 297 -10.77 -12.05 20.10
C SER A 297 -11.88 -11.02 20.30
N LYS A 298 -11.77 -9.90 19.57
CA LYS A 298 -12.80 -8.88 19.51
C LYS A 298 -12.92 -8.36 18.09
N SER A 299 -14.12 -7.90 17.75
CA SER A 299 -14.42 -7.31 16.45
C SER A 299 -15.22 -6.03 16.63
N LEU A 300 -15.00 -5.07 15.74
CA LEU A 300 -15.77 -3.83 15.69
C LEU A 300 -17.24 -4.16 15.38
N VAL A 301 -18.14 -3.64 16.22
CA VAL A 301 -19.59 -3.82 16.06
C VAL A 301 -20.33 -2.52 15.71
N GLY A 302 -19.68 -1.37 15.86
CA GLY A 302 -20.24 -0.08 15.46
C GLY A 302 -19.45 1.11 15.99
N SER A 303 -19.66 2.28 15.38
CA SER A 303 -18.97 3.53 15.73
C SER A 303 -19.98 4.61 16.06
N ASP A 304 -19.77 5.34 17.16
CA ASP A 304 -20.59 6.49 17.53
C ASP A 304 -20.09 7.76 16.80
N LEU A 305 -20.67 8.03 15.64
CA LEU A 305 -20.32 9.19 14.83
C LEU A 305 -21.13 10.46 15.19
N SER A 306 -21.85 10.47 16.32
CA SER A 306 -22.76 11.57 16.66
C SER A 306 -22.08 12.84 17.17
N ALA A 307 -20.82 12.75 17.60
CA ALA A 307 -20.08 13.88 18.13
C ALA A 307 -19.47 14.78 17.03
N ASP A 308 -19.35 16.06 17.31
CA ASP A 308 -18.64 17.01 16.43
C ASP A 308 -17.14 16.73 16.38
N GLY A 309 -16.49 17.09 15.27
CA GLY A 309 -15.04 16.95 15.08
C GLY A 309 -14.59 15.51 14.87
N ILE A 310 -15.40 14.68 14.20
CA ILE A 310 -15.02 13.35 13.75
C ILE A 310 -14.54 13.47 12.31
N ILE A 311 -13.25 13.25 12.11
CA ILE A 311 -12.57 13.38 10.82
C ILE A 311 -11.90 12.06 10.43
N ILE A 312 -11.75 11.84 9.13
CA ILE A 312 -10.94 10.76 8.57
C ILE A 312 -9.64 11.38 8.10
N ASN A 313 -8.51 10.78 8.46
CA ASN A 313 -7.22 11.09 7.85
C ASN A 313 -6.74 9.88 7.07
N LEU A 314 -6.27 10.11 5.85
CA LEU A 314 -5.57 9.12 5.03
C LEU A 314 -4.25 9.70 4.57
N TRP A 315 -3.15 9.04 4.88
CA TRP A 315 -1.81 9.43 4.44
C TRP A 315 -1.20 8.29 3.65
N PHE A 316 -0.79 8.58 2.41
CA PHE A 316 -0.12 7.65 1.52
C PHE A 316 1.27 8.14 1.16
N ASN A 317 2.22 7.21 1.03
CA ASN A 317 3.54 7.52 0.49
C ASN A 317 3.43 7.92 -0.99
N CYS A 318 4.17 8.97 -1.37
CA CYS A 318 4.13 9.57 -2.72
C CYS A 318 5.44 9.46 -3.51
N ALA A 319 6.54 9.12 -2.85
CA ALA A 319 7.86 8.83 -3.41
C ALA A 319 8.69 8.16 -2.31
N ASN A 320 9.66 7.32 -2.67
CA ASN A 320 10.54 6.72 -1.67
C ASN A 320 11.25 7.80 -0.85
N PHE A 321 11.11 7.65 0.46
CA PHE A 321 11.56 8.60 1.48
C PHE A 321 13.08 8.79 1.55
N TRP A 322 13.83 7.96 0.83
CA TRP A 322 15.28 7.81 0.98
C TRP A 322 16.10 8.75 0.08
N ASP A 323 15.47 9.52 -0.82
CA ASP A 323 16.17 10.40 -1.78
C ASP A 323 16.69 11.72 -1.17
N LYS A 324 16.82 11.82 0.16
CA LYS A 324 17.37 13.01 0.85
C LYS A 324 18.30 12.66 2.01
N TRP A 325 19.42 12.00 1.73
CA TRP A 325 20.58 11.99 2.65
C TRP A 325 21.93 11.95 1.90
N GLU A 326 22.06 12.78 0.85
CA GLU A 326 23.35 13.34 0.45
C GLU A 326 23.25 14.87 0.56
N ASP A 327 23.73 15.42 1.67
CA ASP A 327 24.29 16.77 1.77
C ASP A 327 25.51 16.72 2.72
#